data_AF-A0A3M1DAZ2-F1
#
_entry.id   AF-A0A3M1DAZ2-F1
#
_cell.length_a   1.000
_cell.length_b   1.000
_cell.length_c   1.000
_cell.angle_alpha   90.00
_cell.angle_beta   90.00
_cell.angle_gamma   90.00
#
_symmetry.space_group_name_H-M   'P 1'
#
loop_
_entity.id
_entity.type
_entity.pdbx_description
1 polymer ?
#
loop_
_entity_poly.entity_id
_entity_poly.type
_entity_poly.pdbx_seq_one_letter_code
_entity_poly.pdbx_strand_id
1 'polypeptide(L)'
;ALPGLGIVAAVLGVVITMAHIDGPPEEIGHNVAAALVGTFMGILGSYGFFGPLSGSLKYRTEDMKQYLGCMKHALLSFHKGVAGVIAVEFARRSLYAEVRPDFLELEKACNEAKRR
;
A
#
# COMPACT_ATOMS: atom_id res chain seq x y z
N ALA A 1 3.84 -11.21 2.48
CA ALA A 1 3.75 -12.36 3.39
C ALA A 1 5.15 -12.91 3.69
N LEU A 2 5.86 -12.28 4.63
CA LEU A 2 7.20 -12.70 5.09
C LEU A 2 7.22 -13.55 6.37
N PRO A 3 6.22 -13.50 7.28
CA PRO A 3 6.22 -14.35 8.47
C PRO A 3 6.25 -15.85 8.12
N GLY A 4 5.61 -16.22 7.00
CA GLY A 4 5.62 -17.59 6.50
C GLY A 4 7.02 -18.11 6.20
N LEU A 5 7.94 -17.26 5.71
CA LEU A 5 9.34 -17.66 5.49
C LEU A 5 10.07 -17.93 6.80
N GLY A 6 9.77 -17.15 7.86
CA GLY A 6 10.31 -17.39 9.19
C GLY A 6 9.84 -18.73 9.78
N ILE A 7 8.56 -19.07 9.58
CA ILE A 7 8.00 -20.37 10.00
C ILE A 7 8.66 -21.53 9.24
N VAL A 8 8.84 -21.40 7.92
CA VAL A 8 9.54 -22.42 7.12
C VAL A 8 10.98 -22.59 7.58
N ALA A 9 11.70 -21.51 7.89
CA ALA A 9 13.05 -21.57 8.43
C ALA A 9 13.10 -22.28 9.81
N ALA A 10 12.11 -22.03 10.67
CA ALA A 10 11.98 -22.74 11.95
C ALA A 10 11.80 -24.25 11.76
N VAL A 11 10.87 -24.64 10.88
CA VAL A 11 10.57 -26.05 10.60
C VAL A 11 11.78 -26.75 9.99
N LEU A 12 12.47 -26.13 9.04
CA LEU A 12 13.70 -26.69 8.45
C LEU A 12 14.81 -26.85 9.51
N GLY A 13 14.99 -25.86 10.39
CA GLY A 13 15.95 -25.95 11.48
C GLY A 13 15.65 -27.09 12.45
N VAL A 14 14.38 -27.33 12.79
CA VAL A 14 13.97 -28.48 13.61
C VAL A 14 14.26 -29.80 12.90
N VAL A 15 13.93 -29.91 11.60
CA VAL A 15 14.21 -31.13 10.81
C VAL A 15 15.70 -31.45 10.76
N ILE A 16 16.56 -30.44 10.54
CA ILE A 16 18.02 -30.62 10.51
C ILE A 16 18.57 -31.02 11.90
N THR A 17 18.02 -30.41 12.95
CA THR A 17 18.41 -30.73 14.34
C THR A 17 18.04 -32.17 14.69
N MET A 18 16.85 -32.64 14.29
CA MET A 18 16.41 -34.01 14.51
C MET A 18 17.24 -35.03 13.72
N ALA A 19 17.77 -34.66 12.55
CA ALA A 19 18.65 -35.52 11.77
C ALA A 19 20.04 -35.75 12.41
N HIS A 20 20.48 -34.84 13.30
CA HIS A 20 21.78 -34.90 13.99
C HIS A 20 21.61 -35.01 15.50
N ILE A 21 20.52 -35.61 15.97
CA ILE A 21 20.15 -35.61 17.39
C ILE A 21 21.17 -36.35 18.29
N ASP A 22 21.89 -37.32 17.73
CA ASP A 22 22.95 -38.06 18.42
C ASP A 22 24.32 -37.37 18.34
N GLY A 23 24.40 -36.19 17.70
CA GLY A 23 25.62 -35.40 17.57
C GLY A 23 26.01 -34.64 18.84
N PRO A 24 27.18 -33.98 18.85
CA PRO A 24 27.62 -33.19 19.99
C PRO A 24 26.65 -32.01 20.27
N PRO A 25 26.45 -31.62 21.54
CA PRO A 25 25.50 -30.56 21.91
C PRO A 25 25.75 -29.21 21.22
N GLU A 26 27.00 -28.93 20.83
CA GLU A 26 27.41 -27.71 20.15
C GLU A 26 26.80 -27.59 18.74
N GLU A 27 26.72 -28.69 17.99
CA GLU A 27 26.12 -28.72 16.65
C GLU A 27 24.60 -28.56 16.71
N ILE A 28 23.95 -29.24 17.67
CA ILE A 28 22.51 -29.11 17.94
C ILE A 28 22.18 -27.66 18.30
N GLY A 29 22.99 -27.04 19.17
CA GLY A 29 22.83 -25.64 19.56
C GLY A 29 22.93 -24.68 18.37
N HIS A 30 23.86 -24.92 17.44
CA HIS A 30 23.99 -24.09 16.24
C HIS A 30 22.77 -24.17 15.33
N ASN A 31 22.24 -25.38 15.08
CA ASN A 31 21.08 -25.58 14.23
C ASN A 31 19.80 -24.94 14.82
N VAL A 32 19.61 -25.05 16.14
CA VAL A 32 18.49 -24.41 16.84
C VAL A 32 18.64 -22.89 16.82
N ALA A 33 19.84 -22.36 17.05
CA ALA A 33 20.09 -20.91 16.97
C ALA A 33 19.77 -20.36 15.58
N ALA A 34 20.16 -21.06 14.51
CA ALA A 34 19.83 -20.69 13.13
C ALA A 34 18.30 -20.66 12.90
N ALA A 35 17.56 -21.64 13.43
CA ALA A 35 16.10 -21.71 13.34
C ALA A 35 15.41 -20.49 14.02
N LEU A 36 15.90 -20.12 15.20
CA LEU A 36 15.39 -18.99 15.97
C LEU A 36 15.68 -17.65 15.29
N VAL A 37 16.90 -17.46 14.77
CA VAL A 37 17.26 -16.25 14.01
C VAL A 37 16.43 -16.13 12.74
N GLY A 38 16.17 -17.25 12.04
CA GLY A 38 15.30 -17.27 10.86
C GLY A 38 13.86 -16.84 11.17
N THR A 39 13.30 -17.33 12.28
CA THR A 39 11.97 -16.91 12.75
C THR A 39 11.93 -15.43 13.12
N PHE A 40 12.93 -14.98 13.86
CA PHE A 40 13.07 -13.58 14.26
C PHE A 40 13.16 -12.65 13.06
N MET A 41 14.03 -12.96 12.08
CA MET A 41 14.15 -12.16 10.85
C MET A 41 12.85 -12.14 10.04
N GLY A 42 12.10 -13.25 10.01
CA GLY A 42 10.79 -13.31 9.35
C GLY A 42 9.78 -12.33 9.94
N ILE A 43 9.67 -12.30 11.28
CA ILE A 43 8.77 -11.41 12.02
C ILE A 43 9.26 -9.95 11.94
N LEU A 44 10.55 -9.72 12.18
CA LEU A 44 11.16 -8.40 12.14
C LEU A 44 11.00 -7.76 10.75
N GLY A 45 11.29 -8.50 9.69
CA GLY A 45 11.11 -8.01 8.33
C GLY A 45 9.66 -7.67 8.03
N SER A 46 8.72 -8.56 8.40
CA SER A 46 7.31 -8.33 8.11
C SER A 46 6.74 -7.10 8.82
N TYR A 47 6.98 -6.97 10.13
CA TYR A 47 6.38 -5.91 10.93
C TYR A 47 7.22 -4.63 10.95
N GLY A 48 8.54 -4.76 10.93
CA GLY A 48 9.46 -3.62 11.00
C GLY A 48 9.69 -2.91 9.67
N PHE A 49 9.62 -3.63 8.53
CA PHE A 49 9.95 -3.04 7.23
C PHE A 49 8.80 -3.09 6.24
N PHE A 50 8.34 -4.30 5.89
CA PHE A 50 7.41 -4.45 4.77
C PHE A 50 5.98 -4.03 5.10
N GLY A 51 5.55 -4.16 6.35
CA GLY A 51 4.25 -3.65 6.82
C GLY A 51 4.14 -2.13 6.64
N PRO A 52 5.01 -1.32 7.27
CA PRO A 52 5.01 0.13 7.12
C PRO A 52 5.17 0.58 5.66
N LEU A 53 6.04 -0.08 4.89
CA LEU A 53 6.23 0.22 3.48
C LEU A 53 4.94 0.00 2.66
N SER A 54 4.24 -1.12 2.89
CA SER A 54 2.96 -1.40 2.23
C SER A 54 1.89 -0.36 2.60
N GLY A 55 1.86 0.09 3.85
CA GLY A 55 0.96 1.15 4.31
C GLY A 55 1.23 2.47 3.57
N SER A 56 2.49 2.91 3.55
CA SER A 56 2.90 4.13 2.84
C SER A 56 2.53 4.10 1.36
N LEU A 57 2.78 2.98 0.68
CA LEU A 57 2.43 2.81 -0.73
C LEU A 57 0.92 2.84 -0.96
N LYS A 58 0.14 2.26 -0.05
CA LYS A 58 -1.33 2.28 -0.11
C LYS A 58 -1.87 3.71 -0.03
N TYR A 59 -1.36 4.53 0.88
CA TYR A 59 -1.76 5.94 0.97
C TYR A 59 -1.51 6.70 -0.34
N ARG A 60 -0.29 6.59 -0.88
CA ARG A 60 0.04 7.21 -2.18
C ARG A 60 -0.85 6.73 -3.33
N THR A 61 -1.22 5.45 -3.31
CA THR A 61 -2.06 4.86 -4.35
C THR A 61 -3.50 5.34 -4.25
N GLU A 62 -4.05 5.45 -3.03
CA GLU A 62 -5.39 5.99 -2.82
C GLU A 62 -5.48 7.47 -3.24
N ASP A 63 -4.46 8.29 -2.97
CA ASP A 63 -4.41 9.68 -3.44
C ASP A 63 -4.47 9.76 -4.98
N MET A 64 -3.62 9.00 -5.68
CA MET A 64 -3.63 8.95 -7.15
C MET A 64 -4.96 8.43 -7.70
N LYS A 65 -5.53 7.40 -7.06
CA LYS A 65 -6.82 6.81 -7.45
C LYS A 65 -7.95 7.82 -7.31
N GLN A 66 -7.94 8.66 -6.27
CA GLN A 66 -8.91 9.72 -6.12
C GLN A 66 -8.76 10.79 -7.21
N TYR A 67 -7.53 11.20 -7.51
CA TYR A 67 -7.25 12.16 -8.58
C TYR A 67 -7.78 11.68 -9.94
N LEU A 68 -7.43 10.44 -10.32
CA LEU A 68 -7.94 9.81 -11.54
C LEU A 68 -9.45 9.59 -11.49
N GLY A 69 -9.98 9.28 -10.31
CA GLY A 69 -11.41 9.18 -10.04
C GLY A 69 -12.14 10.49 -10.37
N CYS A 70 -11.64 11.62 -9.90
CA CYS A 70 -12.20 12.94 -10.18
C CYS A 70 -12.27 13.21 -11.69
N MET A 71 -11.15 13.01 -12.40
CA MET A 71 -11.09 13.17 -13.86
C MET A 71 -12.09 12.27 -14.59
N LYS A 72 -12.19 11.01 -14.19
CA LYS A 72 -13.15 10.05 -14.73
C LYS A 72 -14.59 10.56 -14.55
N HIS A 73 -14.96 11.09 -13.38
CA HIS A 73 -16.31 11.60 -13.14
C HIS A 73 -16.62 12.84 -14.00
N ALA A 74 -15.65 13.72 -14.24
CA ALA A 74 -15.80 14.86 -15.13
C ALA A 74 -16.05 14.41 -16.57
N LEU A 75 -15.22 13.50 -17.08
CA LEU A 75 -15.32 12.95 -18.44
C LEU A 75 -16.64 12.22 -18.68
N LEU A 76 -17.06 11.38 -17.73
CA LEU A 76 -18.33 10.64 -17.83
C LEU A 76 -19.54 11.58 -17.81
N SER A 77 -19.52 12.61 -16.97
CA SER A 77 -20.59 13.61 -16.91
C SER A 77 -20.68 14.40 -18.22
N PHE A 78 -19.54 14.81 -18.76
CA PHE A 78 -19.48 15.52 -20.05
C PHE A 78 -19.96 14.64 -21.20
N HIS A 79 -19.55 13.37 -21.24
CA HIS A 79 -20.01 12.40 -22.23
C HIS A 79 -21.54 12.20 -22.22
N LYS A 80 -22.18 12.29 -21.05
CA LYS A 80 -23.65 12.23 -20.88
C LYS A 80 -24.38 13.49 -21.37
N GLY A 81 -23.68 14.49 -21.91
CA GLY A 81 -24.28 15.71 -22.46
C GLY A 81 -24.40 16.87 -21.47
N VAL A 82 -23.76 16.78 -20.30
CA VAL A 82 -23.71 17.89 -19.33
C VAL A 82 -22.71 18.95 -19.79
N ALA A 83 -23.06 20.23 -19.68
CA ALA A 83 -22.16 21.34 -20.00
C ALA A 83 -20.85 21.24 -19.20
N GLY A 84 -19.70 21.53 -19.84
CA GLY A 84 -18.37 21.30 -19.27
C GLY A 84 -18.17 21.86 -17.86
N VAL A 85 -18.65 23.09 -17.60
CA VAL A 85 -18.56 23.73 -16.27
C VAL A 85 -19.32 22.93 -15.21
N ILE A 86 -20.51 22.44 -15.54
CA ILE A 86 -21.35 21.65 -14.63
C ILE A 86 -20.76 20.23 -14.45
N ALA A 87 -20.17 19.66 -15.50
CA ALA A 87 -19.48 18.37 -15.42
C ALA A 87 -18.28 18.41 -14.46
N VAL A 88 -17.53 19.52 -14.46
CA VAL A 88 -16.42 19.75 -13.51
C VAL A 88 -16.95 19.95 -12.08
N GLU A 89 -18.09 20.62 -11.89
CA GLU A 89 -18.73 20.74 -10.57
C GLU A 89 -19.18 19.39 -10.00
N PHE A 90 -19.70 18.47 -10.84
CA PHE A 90 -19.98 17.11 -10.41
C PHE A 90 -18.73 16.35 -9.99
N ALA A 91 -17.61 16.57 -10.69
CA ALA A 91 -16.34 15.97 -10.33
C ALA A 91 -15.77 16.53 -9.02
N ARG A 92 -15.92 17.84 -8.76
CA ARG A 92 -15.50 18.49 -7.49
C ARG A 92 -16.09 17.80 -6.26
N ARG A 93 -17.33 17.33 -6.34
CA ARG A 93 -18.00 16.62 -5.24
C ARG A 93 -17.36 15.26 -4.91
N SER A 94 -16.58 14.68 -5.82
CA SER A 94 -15.87 13.41 -5.59
C SER A 94 -14.57 13.56 -4.79
N LEU A 95 -14.08 14.79 -4.62
CA LEU A 95 -12.89 15.09 -3.82
C LEU A 95 -13.20 15.08 -2.32
N TYR A 96 -12.22 14.71 -1.49
CA TYR A 96 -12.30 14.83 -0.04
C TYR A 96 -12.42 16.29 0.38
N ALA A 97 -13.08 16.54 1.52
CA ALA A 97 -13.37 17.90 1.98
C ALA A 97 -12.12 18.77 2.16
N GLU A 98 -11.00 18.15 2.55
CA GLU A 98 -9.72 18.83 2.83
C GLU A 98 -9.07 19.44 1.57
N VAL A 99 -9.27 18.81 0.41
CA VAL A 99 -8.64 19.20 -0.87
C VAL A 99 -9.67 19.71 -1.88
N ARG A 100 -10.93 19.85 -1.46
CA ARG A 100 -12.02 20.30 -2.32
C ARG A 100 -11.95 21.82 -2.44
N PRO A 101 -11.71 22.38 -3.64
CA PRO A 101 -11.73 23.83 -3.84
C PRO A 101 -13.13 24.37 -3.59
N ASP A 102 -13.24 25.66 -3.22
CA ASP A 102 -14.56 26.27 -3.09
C ASP A 102 -15.22 26.48 -4.46
N PHE A 103 -16.54 26.65 -4.47
CA PHE A 103 -17.30 26.87 -5.70
C PHE A 103 -16.78 28.09 -6.48
N LEU A 104 -16.48 29.19 -5.78
CA LEU A 104 -16.01 30.43 -6.41
C LEU A 104 -14.62 30.27 -7.04
N GLU A 105 -13.75 29.47 -6.43
CA GLU A 105 -12.41 29.19 -6.94
C GLU A 105 -12.47 28.33 -8.20
N LEU A 106 -13.35 27.33 -8.22
CA LEU A 106 -13.56 26.48 -9.40
C LEU A 106 -14.09 27.28 -10.59
N GLU A 107 -15.08 28.16 -10.35
CA GLU A 107 -15.65 28.99 -11.40
C GLU A 107 -14.61 29.93 -12.01
N LYS A 108 -13.77 30.57 -11.18
CA LYS A 108 -12.65 31.39 -11.65
C LYS A 108 -11.68 30.57 -12.51
N ALA A 109 -11.27 29.39 -12.05
CA ALA A 109 -10.35 28.52 -12.78
C ALA A 109 -10.92 28.08 -14.14
N CYS A 110 -12.22 27.73 -14.20
CA CYS A 110 -12.91 27.39 -15.45
C CYS A 110 -12.97 28.58 -16.42
N ASN A 111 -13.23 29.78 -15.92
CA ASN A 111 -13.29 31.00 -16.74
C ASN A 111 -11.91 31.41 -17.28
N GLU A 112 -10.85 31.25 -16.49
CA GLU A 112 -9.48 31.47 -16.93
C GLU A 112 -9.05 30.44 -17.99
N ALA A 113 -9.40 29.17 -17.81
CA ALA A 113 -9.11 28.13 -18.79
C ALA A 113 -9.80 28.39 -20.14
N LYS A 114 -10.98 29.02 -20.15
CA LYS A 114 -11.70 29.39 -21.39
C LYS A 114 -11.06 30.56 -22.15
N ARG A 115 -10.20 31.35 -21.50
CA ARG A 115 -9.48 32.48 -22.10
C ARG A 115 -8.17 32.06 -22.76
N ARG A 116 -7.67 30.86 -22.47
CA ARG A 116 -6.51 30.25 -23.14
C ARG A 116 -6.97 29.40 -24.31
#